data_AF-A0A2W4T0F3-F1
#
_entry.id   AF-A0A2W4T0F3-F1
#
_cell.length_a   1.000
_cell.length_b   1.000
_cell.length_c   1.000
_cell.angle_alpha   90.00
_cell.angle_beta   90.00
_cell.angle_gamma   90.00
#
_symmetry.space_group_name_H-M   'P 1'
#
loop_
_entity.id
_entity.type
_entity.pdbx_description
1 polymer ?
#
loop_
_entity_poly.entity_id
_entity_poly.type
_entity_poly.pdbx_seq_one_letter_code
_entity_poly.pdbx_strand_id
1 'polypeptide(L)'
;MPFTAGRAAAARFGLERRRRHAGGRDPALAGLGIGGIAVALAALPGEIRRIVEAQEMTRFDRCHFLSYAESSLQLVVVYFVLTANYTTYADAQQAINLAIFRRFEELGVRFAHPTRTVHVEGMAAEALQSSAPLRSAGQVG
;
A
#
# COMPACT_ATOMS: atom_id res chain seq x y z
N MET A 1 2.91 -39.90 0.44
CA MET A 1 3.12 -39.44 1.83
C MET A 1 1.90 -38.64 2.24
N PRO A 2 1.11 -39.03 3.26
CA PRO A 2 -0.04 -38.24 3.67
C PRO A 2 0.47 -36.93 4.29
N PHE A 3 -0.12 -35.81 3.86
CA PHE A 3 0.21 -34.47 4.37
C PHE A 3 -0.10 -34.39 5.86
N THR A 4 0.90 -34.11 6.70
CA THR A 4 0.65 -33.60 8.05
C THR A 4 -0.12 -32.29 7.89
N ALA A 5 -1.28 -32.18 8.54
CA ALA A 5 -2.17 -31.02 8.44
C ALA A 5 -1.46 -29.73 8.89
N GLY A 6 -0.83 -29.03 7.95
CA GLY A 6 -0.29 -27.69 8.15
C GLY A 6 -1.41 -26.65 8.20
N ARG A 7 -1.13 -25.49 8.78
CA ARG A 7 -2.08 -24.38 8.81
C ARG A 7 -1.97 -23.59 7.50
N ALA A 8 -3.10 -23.34 6.86
CA ALA A 8 -3.18 -22.43 5.71
C ALA A 8 -3.21 -20.98 6.22
N ALA A 9 -2.33 -20.15 5.68
CA ALA A 9 -2.35 -18.72 5.87
C ALA A 9 -2.78 -18.05 4.57
N ALA A 10 -3.81 -17.21 4.65
CA ALA A 10 -4.27 -16.38 3.55
C ALA A 10 -4.15 -14.92 3.97
N ALA A 11 -3.36 -14.15 3.22
CA ALA A 11 -3.21 -12.71 3.43
C ALA A 11 -3.84 -11.96 2.25
N ARG A 12 -4.65 -10.94 2.58
CA ARG A 12 -5.23 -10.02 1.60
C ARG A 12 -4.62 -8.64 1.82
N PHE A 13 -3.99 -8.11 0.77
CA PHE A 13 -3.36 -6.80 0.82
C PHE A 13 -4.11 -5.82 -0.10
N GLY A 14 -4.52 -4.69 0.45
CA GLY A 14 -5.00 -3.53 -0.32
C GLY A 14 -3.82 -2.59 -0.58
N LEU A 15 -3.53 -2.28 -1.85
CA LEU A 15 -2.44 -1.38 -2.24
C LEU A 15 -2.97 -0.09 -2.87
N GLU A 16 -2.37 1.05 -2.53
CA GLU A 16 -2.74 2.36 -3.06
C GLU A 16 -1.66 2.89 -4.04
N ARG A 17 -2.09 3.64 -5.05
CA ARG A 17 -1.18 4.43 -5.90
C ARG A 17 -0.74 5.69 -5.17
N ARG A 18 0.56 5.95 -5.10
CA ARG A 18 1.09 7.25 -4.66
C ARG A 18 0.52 8.38 -5.54
N ARG A 19 -0.32 9.25 -4.96
CA ARG A 19 -0.73 10.51 -5.62
C ARG A 19 0.51 11.39 -5.84
N ARG A 20 0.66 11.93 -7.06
CA ARG A 20 1.69 12.96 -7.31
C ARG A 20 1.29 14.23 -6.55
N HIS A 21 2.19 14.76 -5.74
CA HIS A 21 2.11 16.16 -5.32
C HIS A 21 2.68 17.02 -6.45
N ALA A 22 1.90 18.01 -6.91
CA ALA A 22 2.36 18.97 -7.90
C ALA A 22 3.37 19.91 -7.22
N GLY A 23 4.68 19.68 -7.40
CA GLY A 23 5.69 20.61 -6.87
C GLY A 23 7.15 20.16 -6.86
N GLY A 24 7.48 18.89 -7.06
CA GLY A 24 8.88 18.43 -7.03
C GLY A 24 9.16 17.40 -8.11
N ARG A 25 10.01 17.76 -9.09
CA ARG A 25 10.61 16.80 -10.03
C ARG A 25 11.79 16.12 -9.32
N ASP A 26 11.50 15.07 -8.57
CA ASP A 26 12.53 14.14 -8.10
C ASP A 26 12.83 13.14 -9.23
N PRO A 27 14.04 13.16 -9.84
CA PRO A 27 14.37 12.33 -11.00
C PRO A 27 14.41 10.82 -10.70
N ALA A 28 14.52 10.41 -9.43
CA ALA A 28 14.39 9.01 -9.04
C ALA A 28 12.93 8.50 -9.12
N LEU A 29 11.95 9.42 -9.19
CA LEU A 29 10.51 9.12 -9.17
C LEU A 29 9.82 9.23 -10.54
N ALA A 30 10.59 9.26 -11.64
CA ALA A 30 10.06 9.15 -13.00
C ALA A 30 9.30 7.82 -13.26
N GLY A 31 9.35 6.85 -12.34
CA GLY A 31 8.98 5.46 -12.58
C GLY A 31 7.55 5.01 -12.26
N LEU A 32 6.65 5.80 -11.67
CA LEU A 32 5.28 5.34 -11.37
C LEU A 32 4.21 6.11 -12.17
N GLY A 33 4.40 6.14 -13.49
CA GLY A 33 3.27 6.14 -14.41
C GLY A 33 2.46 4.84 -14.32
N ILE A 34 1.40 4.70 -15.11
CA ILE A 34 0.60 3.46 -15.20
C ILE A 34 1.49 2.22 -15.47
N GLY A 35 2.64 2.40 -16.12
CA GLY A 35 3.63 1.33 -16.34
C GLY A 35 4.37 0.85 -15.09
N GLY A 36 4.68 1.70 -14.11
CA GLY A 36 5.48 1.31 -12.94
C GLY A 36 4.77 0.37 -11.99
N ILE A 37 3.48 0.64 -11.72
CA ILE A 37 2.68 -0.21 -10.84
C ILE A 37 2.40 -1.56 -11.50
N ALA A 38 2.20 -1.60 -12.82
CA ALA A 38 1.99 -2.83 -13.56
C ALA A 38 3.24 -3.74 -13.51
N VAL A 39 4.43 -3.15 -13.69
CA VAL A 39 5.71 -3.87 -13.57
C VAL A 39 5.91 -4.40 -12.14
N ALA A 40 5.64 -3.57 -11.12
CA ALA A 40 5.74 -4.00 -9.73
C ALA A 40 4.79 -5.17 -9.42
N LEU A 41 3.50 -5.05 -9.79
CA LEU A 41 2.50 -6.10 -9.60
C LEU A 41 2.85 -7.41 -10.30
N ALA A 42 3.43 -7.35 -11.51
CA ALA A 42 3.88 -8.52 -12.25
C ALA A 42 5.06 -9.24 -11.56
N ALA A 43 5.93 -8.50 -10.86
CA ALA A 43 7.05 -9.06 -10.11
C ALA A 43 6.63 -9.69 -8.76
N LEU A 44 5.55 -9.19 -8.14
CA LEU A 44 5.14 -9.58 -6.79
C LEU A 44 5.02 -11.11 -6.58
N PRO A 45 4.38 -11.91 -7.45
CA PRO A 45 4.24 -13.34 -7.19
C PRO A 45 5.57 -14.07 -6.99
N GLY A 46 6.60 -13.70 -7.77
CA GLY A 46 7.95 -14.27 -7.64
C GLY A 46 8.66 -13.81 -6.38
N GLU A 47 8.51 -12.53 -6.00
CA GLU A 47 9.05 -11.98 -4.75
C GLU A 47 8.41 -12.63 -3.52
N ILE A 48 7.08 -12.73 -3.49
CA ILE A 48 6.33 -13.33 -2.40
C ILE A 48 6.67 -14.81 -2.26
N ARG A 49 6.79 -15.54 -3.37
CA ARG A 49 7.25 -16.93 -3.35
C ARG A 49 8.60 -17.04 -2.64
N ARG A 50 9.58 -16.22 -3.03
CA ARG A 50 10.93 -16.21 -2.41
C ARG A 50 10.86 -15.90 -0.92
N ILE A 51 10.05 -14.93 -0.51
CA ILE A 51 9.88 -14.57 0.90
C ILE A 51 9.31 -15.73 1.72
N VAL A 52 8.28 -16.40 1.19
CA VAL A 52 7.65 -17.54 1.85
C VAL A 52 8.63 -18.71 1.93
N GLU A 53 9.20 -19.12 0.80
CA GLU A 53 10.11 -20.27 0.70
C GLU A 53 11.46 -20.07 1.43
N ALA A 54 11.80 -18.82 1.80
CA ALA A 54 12.94 -18.54 2.66
C ALA A 54 12.69 -18.85 4.15
N GLN A 55 11.42 -19.03 4.56
CA GLN A 55 11.12 -19.45 5.92
C GLN A 55 11.12 -20.98 6.04
N GLU A 56 11.53 -21.49 7.20
CA GLU A 56 11.47 -22.92 7.47
C GLU A 56 10.03 -23.41 7.59
N MET A 57 9.81 -24.67 7.21
CA MET A 57 8.51 -25.33 7.34
C MET A 57 7.38 -24.58 6.62
N THR A 58 7.66 -23.88 5.52
CA THR A 58 6.63 -23.21 4.73
C THR A 58 6.52 -23.79 3.32
N ARG A 59 5.37 -23.58 2.69
CA ARG A 59 5.14 -23.92 1.29
C ARG A 59 4.28 -22.86 0.62
N PHE A 60 4.81 -22.25 -0.42
CA PHE A 60 4.06 -21.32 -1.25
C PHE A 60 2.97 -22.05 -2.06
N ASP A 61 1.77 -21.47 -2.12
CA ASP A 61 0.66 -21.97 -2.95
C ASP A 61 0.42 -21.02 -4.13
N ARG A 62 0.05 -19.76 -3.85
CA ARG A 62 -0.30 -18.78 -4.89
C ARG A 62 -0.17 -17.34 -4.41
N CYS A 63 0.01 -16.45 -5.37
CA CYS A 63 -0.07 -15.00 -5.21
C CYS A 63 -0.72 -14.42 -6.47
N HIS A 64 -1.87 -13.77 -6.33
CA HIS A 64 -2.61 -13.21 -7.45
C HIS A 64 -3.06 -11.78 -7.17
N PHE A 65 -2.94 -10.91 -8.17
CA PHE A 65 -3.74 -9.68 -8.23
C PHE A 65 -5.18 -10.09 -8.54
N LEU A 66 -6.05 -10.01 -7.54
CA LEU A 66 -7.39 -10.60 -7.56
C LEU A 66 -8.42 -9.65 -8.16
N SER A 67 -8.42 -8.38 -7.73
CA SER A 67 -9.44 -7.42 -8.15
C SER A 67 -9.05 -5.97 -7.87
N TYR A 68 -9.78 -5.05 -8.48
CA TYR A 68 -9.84 -3.66 -8.05
C TYR A 68 -10.84 -3.52 -6.88
N ALA A 69 -10.53 -2.69 -5.91
CA ALA A 69 -11.42 -2.25 -4.83
C ALA A 69 -11.51 -0.72 -4.81
N GLU A 70 -12.43 -0.16 -4.03
CA GLU A 70 -12.84 1.26 -4.07
C GLU A 70 -11.66 2.25 -4.11
N SER A 71 -10.64 2.03 -3.28
CA SER A 71 -9.41 2.84 -3.24
C SER A 71 -8.14 1.99 -3.27
N SER A 72 -8.21 0.72 -3.70
CA SER A 72 -7.06 -0.20 -3.61
C SER A 72 -7.01 -1.30 -4.67
N LEU A 73 -5.81 -1.85 -4.86
CA LEU A 73 -5.58 -3.08 -5.62
C LEU A 73 -5.51 -4.26 -4.65
N GLN A 74 -6.31 -5.30 -4.89
CA GLN A 74 -6.40 -6.46 -4.00
C GLN A 74 -5.46 -7.56 -4.46
N LEU A 75 -4.52 -7.95 -3.61
CA LEU A 75 -3.72 -9.17 -3.78
C LEU A 75 -4.17 -10.24 -2.80
N VAL A 76 -4.16 -11.49 -3.25
CA VAL A 76 -4.32 -12.68 -2.41
C VAL A 76 -3.03 -13.46 -2.43
N VAL A 77 -2.47 -13.71 -1.25
CA VAL A 77 -1.33 -14.59 -1.03
C VAL A 77 -1.80 -15.77 -0.19
N VAL A 78 -1.50 -16.98 -0.64
CA VAL A 78 -1.77 -18.22 0.09
C VAL A 78 -0.48 -19.01 0.22
N TYR A 79 -0.21 -19.47 1.44
CA TYR A 79 0.89 -20.36 1.77
C TYR A 79 0.51 -21.25 2.95
N PHE A 80 1.29 -22.29 3.16
CA PHE A 80 1.12 -23.23 4.27
C PHE A 80 2.32 -23.14 5.19
N VAL A 81 2.06 -23.24 6.50
CA VAL A 81 3.09 -23.51 7.50
C VAL A 81 2.89 -24.94 7.99
N LEU A 82 3.87 -25.78 7.70
CA LEU A 82 3.85 -27.25 7.79
C LEU A 82 4.11 -27.76 9.21
N THR A 83 3.65 -27.02 10.22
CA THR A 83 3.79 -27.38 11.64
C THR A 83 2.49 -27.14 12.39
N ALA A 84 2.25 -27.97 13.40
CA ALA A 84 1.15 -27.81 14.35
C ALA A 84 1.55 -26.93 15.55
N ASN A 85 2.84 -26.64 15.73
CA ASN A 85 3.32 -25.78 16.81
C ASN A 85 2.91 -24.32 16.54
N TYR A 86 2.15 -23.73 17.46
CA TYR A 86 1.64 -22.37 17.31
C TYR A 86 2.75 -21.32 17.28
N THR A 87 3.77 -21.45 18.12
CA THR A 87 4.88 -20.49 18.20
C THR A 87 5.64 -20.46 16.87
N THR A 88 6.04 -21.63 16.36
CA THR A 88 6.71 -21.72 15.05
C THR A 88 5.84 -21.19 13.92
N TYR A 89 4.53 -21.44 13.97
CA TYR A 89 3.57 -20.84 13.03
C TYR A 89 3.56 -19.30 13.10
N ALA A 90 3.45 -18.75 14.30
CA ALA A 90 3.35 -17.30 14.51
C ALA A 90 4.66 -16.59 14.12
N ASP A 91 5.81 -17.18 14.43
CA ASP A 91 7.13 -16.66 14.06
C ASP A 91 7.31 -16.62 12.54
N ALA A 92 6.96 -17.71 11.84
CA ALA A 92 7.00 -17.76 10.37
C ALA A 92 6.04 -16.75 9.74
N GLN A 93 4.82 -16.63 10.27
CA GLN A 93 3.83 -15.66 9.81
C GLN A 93 4.35 -14.23 9.97
N GLN A 94 4.93 -13.90 11.12
CA GLN A 94 5.50 -12.58 11.39
C GLN A 94 6.67 -12.27 10.44
N ALA A 95 7.60 -13.22 10.28
CA ALA A 95 8.74 -13.06 9.39
C ALA A 95 8.30 -12.82 7.93
N ILE A 96 7.32 -13.58 7.44
CA ILE A 96 6.73 -13.40 6.11
C ILE A 96 6.10 -12.01 6.00
N ASN A 97 5.22 -11.64 6.92
CA ASN A 97 4.50 -10.36 6.85
C ASN A 97 5.46 -9.15 6.84
N LEU A 98 6.51 -9.18 7.68
CA LEU A 98 7.51 -8.11 7.73
C LEU A 98 8.36 -8.05 6.46
N ALA A 99 8.73 -9.20 5.90
CA ALA A 99 9.47 -9.26 4.64
C ALA A 99 8.63 -8.76 3.46
N ILE A 100 7.34 -9.11 3.40
CA ILE A 100 6.40 -8.57 2.41
C ILE A 100 6.30 -7.05 2.55
N PHE A 101 6.13 -6.55 3.78
CA PHE A 101 6.02 -5.12 4.06
C PHE A 101 7.24 -4.35 3.53
N ARG A 102 8.45 -4.78 3.90
CA ARG A 102 9.71 -4.15 3.43
C ARG A 102 9.84 -4.21 1.92
N ARG A 103 9.50 -5.36 1.30
CA ARG A 103 9.60 -5.50 -0.15
C ARG A 103 8.65 -4.57 -0.89
N PHE A 104 7.48 -4.28 -0.33
CA PHE A 104 6.52 -3.36 -0.93
C PHE A 104 7.03 -1.92 -0.84
N GLU A 105 7.65 -1.53 0.29
CA GLU A 105 8.29 -0.22 0.44
C GLU A 105 9.41 -0.02 -0.60
N GLU A 106 10.28 -1.02 -0.80
CA GLU A 106 11.36 -0.99 -1.80
C GLU A 106 10.83 -0.83 -3.24
N LEU A 107 9.67 -1.42 -3.53
CA LEU A 107 9.01 -1.32 -4.84
C LEU A 107 8.18 -0.03 -5.01
N GLY A 108 8.19 0.87 -4.01
CA GLY A 108 7.39 2.09 -4.01
C GLY A 108 5.89 1.85 -3.91
N VAL A 109 5.49 0.66 -3.48
CA VAL A 109 4.10 0.24 -3.28
C VAL A 109 3.71 0.55 -1.84
N ARG A 110 2.58 1.24 -1.65
CA ARG A 110 2.07 1.57 -0.32
C ARG A 110 0.78 0.82 -0.03
N PHE A 111 0.59 0.44 1.22
CA PHE A 111 -0.68 -0.12 1.67
C PHE A 111 -1.76 0.95 1.61
N ALA A 112 -2.94 0.55 1.17
CA ALA A 112 -4.08 1.44 1.08
C ALA A 112 -4.62 1.72 2.49
N HIS A 113 -4.77 3.00 2.80
CA HIS A 113 -5.55 3.44 3.94
C HIS A 113 -7.00 3.69 3.48
N PRO A 114 -8.02 3.39 4.32
CA PRO A 114 -9.38 3.76 4.00
C PRO A 114 -9.47 5.30 3.91
N THR A 115 -9.62 5.81 2.69
CA THR A 115 -9.75 7.25 2.43
C THR A 115 -11.18 7.59 2.07
N ARG A 116 -11.75 8.58 2.74
CA ARG A 116 -13.02 9.20 2.35
C ARG A 116 -12.74 10.60 1.79
N THR A 117 -13.22 10.88 0.59
CA THR A 117 -13.25 12.26 0.09
C THR A 117 -14.43 12.96 0.73
N VAL A 118 -14.16 14.03 1.49
CA VAL A 118 -15.20 14.90 2.04
C VAL A 118 -15.31 16.12 1.12
N HIS A 119 -16.48 16.31 0.52
CA HIS A 119 -16.81 17.53 -0.21
C HIS A 119 -17.32 18.56 0.80
N VAL A 120 -16.59 19.67 1.00
CA VAL A 120 -17.01 20.77 1.86
C VAL A 120 -17.58 21.87 0.96
N GLU A 121 -18.90 22.04 0.98
CA GLU A 121 -19.58 23.17 0.36
C GLU A 121 -19.64 24.32 1.38
N GLY A 122 -19.15 25.52 1.02
CA GLY A 122 -19.44 26.76 1.76
C GLY A 122 -18.29 27.52 2.44
N MET A 123 -17.02 27.10 2.39
CA MET A 123 -15.91 27.82 3.07
C MET A 123 -15.13 28.82 2.18
N ALA A 124 -15.65 29.21 1.02
CA ALA A 124 -14.98 30.17 0.13
C ALA A 124 -15.33 31.65 0.41
N ALA A 125 -16.34 31.94 1.25
CA ALA A 125 -16.91 33.29 1.34
C ALA A 125 -16.32 34.19 2.44
N GLU A 126 -15.85 33.66 3.57
CA GLU A 126 -15.47 34.51 4.72
C GLU A 126 -14.00 35.01 4.68
N ALA A 127 -13.08 34.27 4.05
CA ALA A 127 -11.67 34.68 3.99
C ALA A 127 -11.41 35.90 3.09
N LEU A 128 -12.29 36.17 2.12
CA LEU A 128 -12.16 37.31 1.18
C LEU A 128 -12.79 38.60 1.72
N GLN A 129 -13.64 38.53 2.75
CA GLN A 129 -14.31 39.71 3.33
C GLN A 129 -13.48 40.38 4.44
N SER A 130 -12.54 39.66 5.06
CA SER A 130 -11.71 40.20 6.14
C SER A 130 -10.49 41.00 5.65
N SER A 131 -10.24 41.07 4.35
CA SER A 131 -9.18 41.91 3.75
C SER A 131 -9.75 43.19 3.12
N ALA A 132 -10.62 43.91 3.84
CA ALA A 132 -10.97 45.26 3.44
C ALA A 132 -9.73 46.17 3.65
N PRO A 133 -9.26 46.89 2.62
CA PRO A 133 -8.08 47.73 2.76
C PRO A 133 -8.37 48.88 3.72
N LEU A 134 -7.48 49.11 4.70
CA LEU A 134 -7.39 50.34 5.46
C LEU A 134 -7.37 51.51 4.46
N ARG A 135 -8.48 52.25 4.36
CA ARG A 135 -8.52 53.48 3.57
C ARG A 135 -7.45 54.42 4.14
N SER A 136 -6.47 54.74 3.30
CA SER A 136 -5.44 55.73 3.59
C SER A 136 -6.11 57.05 3.96
N ALA A 137 -5.99 57.43 5.23
CA ALA A 137 -6.25 58.80 5.65
C ALA A 137 -5.22 59.70 4.96
N GLY A 138 -5.68 60.52 4.02
CA GLY A 138 -4.82 61.42 3.28
C GLY A 138 -5.55 62.21 2.20
N GLN A 139 -6.39 63.17 2.58
CA GLN A 139 -6.42 64.46 1.88
C GLN A 139 -6.52 65.61 2.87
N VAL A 140 -5.59 66.54 2.64
CA VAL A 140 -5.34 67.81 3.29
C VAL A 140 -6.28 68.85 2.69
N GLY A 141 -6.77 69.78 3.52
CA GLY A 141 -7.55 70.95 3.14
C GLY A 141 -8.07 71.67 4.36
#